data_AF-A0A950CZH9-F1
#
_entry.id   AF-A0A950CZH9-F1
#
_cell.length_a   1.000
_cell.length_b   1.000
_cell.length_c   1.000
_cell.angle_alpha   90.00
_cell.angle_beta   90.00
_cell.angle_gamma   90.00
#
_symmetry.space_group_name_H-M   'P 1'
#
loop_
_entity.id
_entity.type
_entity.pdbx_description
1 polymer ?
#
loop_
_entity_poly.entity_id
_entity_poly.type
_entity_poly.pdbx_seq_one_letter_code
_entity_poly.pdbx_strand_id
1 'polypeptide(L)'
;GYYETGYSDNPHNTADVVPKEDHPITRGVKPFRANDEWYYKIRFRPDDPRVTPILVAKSLVGHDKRTYTDQVVGWATERQDGGRAFGFTGAHFHGNWGIPEFRTLVLNAILWSAKVEVPSSGVKCDVSEEELAKNLDPKGSRNR
;
A
#
# COMPACT_ATOMS: atom_id res chain seq x y z
N GLY A 1 4.77 -11.58 -0.50
CA GLY A 1 4.54 -11.80 0.93
C GLY A 1 3.18 -12.42 1.13
N TYR A 2 2.91 -12.96 2.31
CA TYR A 2 1.58 -13.42 2.71
C TYR A 2 1.31 -13.09 4.18
N TYR A 3 0.02 -12.98 4.54
CA TYR A 3 -0.42 -12.86 5.92
C TYR A 3 -0.43 -14.25 6.57
N GLU A 4 0.23 -14.40 7.71
CA GLU A 4 0.27 -15.66 8.47
C GLU A 4 -0.55 -15.53 9.75
N THR A 5 -1.64 -16.29 9.87
CA THR A 5 -2.46 -16.32 11.09
C THR A 5 -1.62 -16.69 12.31
N GLY A 6 -1.76 -15.91 13.39
CA GLY A 6 -1.01 -16.08 14.64
C GLY A 6 0.38 -15.42 14.63
N TYR A 7 0.86 -14.94 13.49
CA TYR A 7 2.09 -14.17 13.37
C TYR A 7 1.84 -12.73 12.90
N SER A 8 1.16 -12.58 11.77
CA SER A 8 0.77 -11.29 11.21
C SER A 8 -0.37 -10.66 12.02
N ASP A 9 -0.56 -9.35 11.85
CA ASP A 9 -1.61 -8.60 12.54
C ASP A 9 -2.15 -7.47 11.65
N ASN A 10 -3.37 -7.03 11.90
CA ASN A 10 -4.10 -6.08 11.05
C ASN A 10 -5.16 -5.15 11.73
N PRO A 11 -4.97 -4.63 12.95
CA PRO A 11 -5.87 -3.62 13.49
C PRO A 11 -5.92 -2.36 12.60
N HIS A 12 -7.08 -1.69 12.61
CA HIS A 12 -7.21 -0.38 11.99
C HIS A 12 -6.26 0.64 12.62
N ASN A 13 -5.43 1.27 11.80
CA ASN A 13 -4.45 2.25 12.22
C ASN A 13 -4.44 3.45 11.27
N THR A 14 -4.38 4.65 11.83
CA THR A 14 -3.97 5.85 11.09
C THR A 14 -2.45 5.96 11.15
N ALA A 15 -1.79 5.63 10.04
CA ALA A 15 -0.34 5.55 9.96
C ALA A 15 0.25 6.62 9.03
N ASP A 16 1.45 7.10 9.37
CA ASP A 16 2.32 7.80 8.43
C ASP A 16 3.04 6.74 7.57
N VAL A 17 2.81 6.80 6.27
CA VAL A 17 3.33 5.87 5.28
C VAL A 17 4.38 6.59 4.44
N VAL A 18 5.57 6.01 4.41
CA VAL A 18 6.74 6.59 3.75
C VAL A 18 7.14 5.69 2.57
N PRO A 19 7.23 6.24 1.35
CA PRO A 19 7.80 5.50 0.23
C PRO A 19 9.30 5.35 0.39
N LYS A 20 9.83 4.20 0.00
CA LYS A 20 11.28 4.00 -0.10
C LYS A 20 11.81 4.74 -1.33
N GLU A 21 12.99 5.33 -1.20
CA GLU A 21 13.64 6.09 -2.27
C GLU A 21 14.02 5.17 -3.46
N ASP A 22 14.15 5.79 -4.64
CA ASP A 22 14.75 5.22 -5.85
C ASP A 22 14.10 3.97 -6.46
N HIS A 23 12.77 3.86 -6.39
CA HIS A 23 12.03 2.87 -7.17
C HIS A 23 11.06 3.53 -8.16
N PRO A 24 10.88 3.03 -9.40
CA PRO A 24 9.91 3.63 -10.34
C PRO A 24 8.50 3.75 -9.76
N ILE A 25 8.07 2.79 -8.94
CA ILE A 25 6.76 2.81 -8.25
C ILE A 25 6.60 4.05 -7.35
N THR A 26 7.69 4.58 -6.76
CA THR A 26 7.63 5.69 -5.81
C THR A 26 7.83 7.07 -6.46
N ARG A 27 8.00 7.14 -7.79
CA ARG A 27 8.12 8.41 -8.52
C ARG A 27 6.90 9.31 -8.29
N GLY A 28 7.15 10.54 -7.81
CA GLY A 28 6.10 11.51 -7.52
C GLY A 28 5.25 11.20 -6.28
N VAL A 29 5.52 10.11 -5.55
CA VAL A 29 4.82 9.75 -4.31
C VAL A 29 5.54 10.41 -3.13
N LYS A 30 4.86 11.29 -2.41
CA LYS A 30 5.34 11.87 -1.16
C LYS A 30 4.92 10.99 0.04
N PRO A 31 5.52 11.15 1.22
CA PRO A 31 4.94 10.61 2.44
C PRO A 31 3.49 11.05 2.61
N PHE A 32 2.63 10.14 3.04
CA PHE A 32 1.20 10.41 3.24
C PHE A 32 0.69 9.76 4.52
N ARG A 33 -0.45 10.22 5.01
CA ARG A 33 -1.10 9.69 6.21
C ARG A 33 -2.45 9.08 5.84
N ALA A 34 -2.70 7.85 6.27
CA ALA A 34 -3.91 7.11 5.91
C ALA A 34 -4.38 6.20 7.05
N ASN A 35 -5.69 6.18 7.28
CA ASN A 35 -6.36 5.22 8.15
C ASN A 35 -6.72 3.99 7.31
N ASP A 36 -6.20 2.82 7.68
CA ASP A 36 -6.43 1.58 6.94
C ASP A 36 -6.35 0.37 7.87
N GLU A 37 -6.81 -0.78 7.38
CA GLU A 37 -6.56 -2.08 7.99
C GLU A 37 -5.20 -2.58 7.54
N TRP A 38 -4.12 -1.91 7.97
CA TRP A 38 -2.76 -2.21 7.52
C TRP A 38 -2.32 -3.60 7.98
N TYR A 39 -2.05 -4.50 7.04
CA TYR A 39 -1.50 -5.81 7.38
C TYR A 39 0.02 -5.67 7.52
N TYR A 40 0.56 -6.07 8.67
CA TYR A 40 1.98 -5.98 8.98
C TYR A 40 2.49 -7.27 9.62
N LYS A 41 3.82 -7.36 9.86
CA LYS A 41 4.51 -8.64 10.06
C LYS A 41 4.19 -9.62 8.91
N ILE A 42 4.27 -9.11 7.68
CA ILE A 42 4.07 -9.92 6.47
C ILE A 42 5.23 -10.91 6.32
N ARG A 43 4.91 -12.17 6.02
CA ARG A 43 5.93 -13.18 5.75
C ARG A 43 6.46 -13.03 4.34
N PHE A 44 7.78 -12.95 4.27
CA PHE A 44 8.54 -13.08 3.03
C PHE A 44 9.35 -14.37 3.09
N ARG A 45 9.73 -14.90 1.92
CA ARG A 45 10.72 -15.98 1.89
C ARG A 45 12.02 -15.43 2.50
N PRO A 46 12.64 -16.14 3.46
CA PRO A 46 13.90 -15.71 4.04
C PRO A 46 14.94 -15.42 2.96
N ASP A 47 15.62 -14.29 3.09
CA ASP A 47 16.71 -13.84 2.21
C ASP A 47 16.39 -13.82 0.72
N ASP A 48 15.12 -13.68 0.32
CA ASP A 48 14.75 -13.61 -1.10
C ASP A 48 15.17 -12.26 -1.68
N PRO A 49 16.25 -12.21 -2.50
CA PRO A 49 16.82 -10.95 -2.97
C PRO A 49 15.89 -10.24 -3.97
N ARG A 50 14.82 -10.92 -4.41
CA ARG A 50 13.84 -10.36 -5.34
C ARG A 50 12.85 -9.43 -4.64
N VAL A 51 12.72 -9.47 -3.32
CA VAL A 51 11.75 -8.64 -2.59
C VAL A 51 12.35 -7.28 -2.26
N THR A 52 11.76 -6.23 -2.82
CA THR A 52 12.15 -4.85 -2.54
C THR A 52 11.04 -4.16 -1.73
N PRO A 53 11.28 -3.72 -0.48
CA PRO A 53 10.33 -2.88 0.24
C PRO A 53 10.07 -1.57 -0.50
N ILE A 54 8.79 -1.21 -0.68
CA ILE A 54 8.36 -0.01 -1.42
C ILE A 54 7.69 1.00 -0.49
N LEU A 55 6.86 0.53 0.45
CA LEU A 55 6.20 1.37 1.44
C LEU A 55 6.46 0.86 2.85
N VAL A 56 6.70 1.79 3.75
CA VAL A 56 6.90 1.54 5.18
C VAL A 56 5.90 2.37 5.99
N ALA A 57 5.11 1.72 6.83
CA ALA A 57 4.32 2.37 7.87
C ALA A 57 5.22 2.61 9.09
N LYS A 58 5.34 3.87 9.53
CA LYS A 58 6.30 4.25 10.58
C LYS A 58 5.90 3.76 11.97
N SER A 59 4.60 3.65 12.23
CA SER A 59 4.07 3.22 13.53
C SER A 59 2.70 2.56 13.34
N LEU A 60 2.55 1.35 13.86
CA LEU A 60 1.30 0.60 13.91
C LEU A 60 1.11 0.07 15.33
N VAL A 61 -0.09 0.21 15.88
CA VAL A 61 -0.45 -0.35 17.19
C VAL A 61 -1.16 -1.67 16.97
N GLY A 62 -0.61 -2.74 17.52
CA GLY A 62 -1.16 -4.09 17.42
C GLY A 62 -2.40 -4.33 18.28
N HIS A 63 -3.09 -5.44 18.03
CA HIS A 63 -4.17 -5.88 18.91
C HIS A 63 -3.69 -6.10 20.35
N ASP A 64 -2.41 -6.49 20.51
CA ASP A 64 -1.69 -6.63 21.79
C ASP A 64 -1.29 -5.29 22.45
N LYS A 65 -1.69 -4.15 21.86
CA LYS A 65 -1.39 -2.77 22.29
C LYS A 65 0.09 -2.39 22.21
N ARG A 66 0.95 -3.19 21.59
CA ARG A 66 2.34 -2.84 21.33
C ARG A 66 2.47 -1.99 20.08
N THR A 67 3.47 -1.12 20.06
CA THR A 67 3.83 -0.34 18.87
C THR A 67 4.87 -1.09 18.05
N TYR A 68 4.60 -1.22 16.77
CA TYR A 68 5.49 -1.81 15.77
C TYR A 68 5.91 -0.69 14.81
N THR A 69 7.22 -0.45 14.72
CA THR A 69 7.76 0.59 13.86
C THR A 69 8.29 0.02 12.54
N ASP A 70 8.36 0.89 11.54
CA ASP A 70 8.98 0.62 10.25
C ASP A 70 8.53 -0.69 9.58
N GLN A 71 7.21 -0.91 9.57
CA GLN A 71 6.60 -2.11 9.00
C GLN A 71 6.43 -1.98 7.49
N VAL A 72 6.87 -2.98 6.73
CA VAL A 72 6.66 -3.04 5.28
C VAL A 72 5.20 -3.33 4.96
N VAL A 73 4.53 -2.37 4.32
CA VAL A 73 3.10 -2.44 3.92
C VAL A 73 2.92 -2.44 2.40
N GLY A 74 4.01 -2.29 1.65
CA GLY A 74 4.04 -2.48 0.20
C GLY A 74 5.42 -2.92 -0.27
N TRP A 75 5.48 -3.82 -1.25
CA TRP A 75 6.72 -4.41 -1.75
C TRP A 75 6.62 -4.73 -3.24
N ALA A 76 7.77 -4.73 -3.92
CA ALA A 76 7.93 -5.14 -5.30
C ALA A 76 8.68 -6.48 -5.37
N THR A 77 8.46 -7.21 -6.45
CA THR A 77 9.23 -8.43 -6.77
C THR A 77 9.51 -8.51 -8.25
N GLU A 78 10.78 -8.72 -8.61
CA GLU A 78 11.21 -9.04 -9.97
C GLU A 78 11.74 -10.47 -10.05
N ARG A 79 11.16 -11.27 -10.95
CA ARG A 79 11.57 -12.64 -11.23
C ARG A 79 12.73 -12.65 -12.23
N GLN A 80 13.51 -13.74 -12.25
CA GLN A 80 14.65 -13.89 -13.17
C GLN A 80 14.24 -13.84 -14.66
N ASP A 81 13.01 -14.25 -14.97
CA ASP A 81 12.42 -14.14 -16.32
C ASP A 81 11.86 -12.73 -16.62
N GLY A 82 12.12 -11.77 -15.74
CA GLY A 82 11.67 -10.38 -15.86
C GLY A 82 10.20 -10.17 -15.52
N GLY A 83 9.50 -11.14 -14.92
CA GLY A 83 8.16 -10.93 -14.40
C GLY A 83 8.16 -9.97 -13.20
N ARG A 84 7.24 -9.01 -13.17
CA ARG A 84 7.15 -7.97 -12.12
C ARG A 84 5.84 -8.09 -11.35
N ALA A 85 5.89 -7.93 -10.03
CA ALA A 85 4.72 -7.95 -9.15
C ALA A 85 4.84 -6.92 -8.04
N PHE A 86 3.72 -6.30 -7.68
CA PHE A 86 3.60 -5.40 -6.55
C PHE A 86 2.57 -5.96 -5.55
N GLY A 87 2.93 -5.99 -4.27
CA GLY A 87 2.01 -6.31 -3.18
C GLY A 87 1.83 -5.10 -2.28
N PHE A 88 0.62 -4.91 -1.78
CA PHE A 88 0.23 -3.76 -0.98
C PHE A 88 -0.90 -4.15 -0.03
N THR A 89 -0.84 -3.69 1.21
CA THR A 89 -1.78 -4.08 2.26
C THR A 89 -2.80 -3.00 2.62
N GLY A 90 -2.79 -1.87 1.90
CA GLY A 90 -3.85 -0.87 2.02
C GLY A 90 -5.07 -1.19 1.17
N ALA A 91 -6.01 -0.23 1.16
CA ALA A 91 -7.26 -0.20 0.41
C ALA A 91 -8.41 -0.97 1.06
N HIS A 92 -8.41 -1.11 2.39
CA HIS A 92 -9.62 -1.50 3.13
C HIS A 92 -10.70 -0.42 3.03
N PHE A 93 -10.32 0.85 3.20
CA PHE A 93 -11.24 1.98 3.10
C PHE A 93 -11.18 2.63 1.72
N HIS A 94 -12.31 2.60 1.00
CA HIS A 94 -12.48 3.26 -0.30
C HIS A 94 -12.10 4.75 -0.25
N GLY A 95 -12.36 5.43 0.87
CA GLY A 95 -11.99 6.84 1.05
C GLY A 95 -10.50 7.12 0.87
N ASN A 96 -9.61 6.13 1.06
CA ASN A 96 -8.17 6.31 0.83
C ASN A 96 -7.83 6.55 -0.64
N TRP A 97 -8.71 6.17 -1.58
CA TRP A 97 -8.58 6.59 -2.98
C TRP A 97 -8.75 8.10 -3.15
N GLY A 98 -9.20 8.86 -2.15
CA GLY A 98 -9.15 10.33 -2.15
C GLY A 98 -7.75 10.90 -1.94
N ILE A 99 -6.80 10.11 -1.42
CA ILE A 99 -5.41 10.55 -1.16
C ILE A 99 -4.60 10.49 -2.47
N PRO A 100 -4.06 11.62 -2.96
CA PRO A 100 -3.34 11.66 -4.24
C PRO A 100 -2.12 10.73 -4.30
N GLU A 101 -1.33 10.67 -3.23
CA GLU A 101 -0.14 9.83 -3.12
C GLU A 101 -0.50 8.34 -3.17
N PHE A 102 -1.61 7.96 -2.54
CA PHE A 102 -2.13 6.58 -2.52
C PHE A 102 -2.51 6.13 -3.94
N ARG A 103 -3.26 6.96 -4.67
CA ARG A 103 -3.61 6.69 -6.08
C ARG A 103 -2.38 6.62 -6.98
N THR A 104 -1.50 7.61 -6.86
CA THR A 104 -0.28 7.72 -7.68
C THR A 104 0.59 6.48 -7.52
N LEU A 105 0.78 6.00 -6.28
CA LEU A 105 1.52 4.77 -5.99
C LEU A 105 0.94 3.56 -6.72
N VAL A 106 -0.37 3.34 -6.60
CA VAL A 106 -1.03 2.16 -7.21
C VAL A 106 -0.95 2.24 -8.74
N LEU A 107 -1.17 3.41 -9.33
CA LEU A 107 -1.05 3.60 -10.78
C LEU A 107 0.38 3.39 -11.27
N ASN A 108 1.38 3.92 -10.57
CA ASN A 108 2.79 3.67 -10.86
C ASN A 108 3.11 2.16 -10.77
N ALA A 109 2.56 1.46 -9.77
CA ALA A 109 2.75 0.02 -9.61
C ALA A 109 2.12 -0.79 -10.76
N ILE A 110 0.95 -0.37 -11.26
CA ILE A 110 0.31 -0.98 -12.43
C ILE A 110 1.21 -0.82 -13.66
N LEU A 111 1.67 0.40 -13.97
CA LEU A 111 2.55 0.65 -15.10
C LEU A 111 3.85 -0.15 -15.00
N TRP A 112 4.51 -0.10 -13.83
CA TRP A 112 5.76 -0.81 -13.59
C TRP A 112 5.60 -2.32 -13.76
N SER A 113 4.52 -2.90 -13.22
CA SER A 113 4.22 -4.33 -13.34
C SER A 113 3.93 -4.74 -14.79
N ALA A 114 3.26 -3.88 -15.54
CA ALA A 114 2.99 -4.04 -16.97
C ALA A 114 4.21 -3.75 -17.87
N LYS A 115 5.37 -3.42 -17.29
CA LYS A 115 6.59 -3.01 -18.01
C LYS A 115 6.41 -1.75 -18.87
N VAL A 116 5.47 -0.89 -18.48
CA VAL A 116 5.31 0.45 -19.04
C VAL A 116 6.15 1.42 -18.22
N GLU A 117 6.78 2.40 -18.89
CA GLU A 117 7.59 3.41 -18.23
C GLU A 117 6.74 4.24 -17.26
N VAL A 118 7.21 4.37 -16.03
CA VAL A 118 6.54 5.21 -15.03
C VAL A 118 7.02 6.66 -15.20
N PRO A 119 6.13 7.65 -15.38
CA PRO A 119 6.54 9.05 -15.49
C PRO A 119 7.44 9.49 -14.32
N SER A 120 8.45 10.32 -14.59
CA SER A 120 9.38 10.82 -13.54
C SER A 120 8.66 11.61 -12.44
N SER A 121 7.55 12.27 -12.78
CA SER A 121 6.69 13.02 -11.85
C SER A 121 5.56 12.20 -11.23
N GLY A 122 5.54 10.88 -11.48
CA GLY A 122 4.43 9.98 -11.15
C GLY A 122 3.22 10.14 -12.07
N VAL A 123 2.36 9.12 -12.11
CA VAL A 123 1.09 9.21 -12.83
C VAL A 123 0.21 10.30 -12.21
N LYS A 124 -0.34 11.19 -13.03
CA LYS A 124 -1.32 12.19 -12.60
C LYS A 124 -2.71 11.60 -12.67
N CYS A 125 -3.43 11.66 -11.56
CA CYS A 125 -4.81 11.18 -11.43
C CYS A 125 -5.56 12.02 -10.41
N ASP A 126 -6.34 12.96 -10.94
CA ASP A 126 -7.27 13.76 -10.15
C ASP A 126 -8.60 13.02 -10.06
N VAL A 127 -9.19 13.04 -8.87
CA VAL A 127 -10.50 12.44 -8.59
C VAL A 127 -11.24 13.43 -7.68
N SER A 128 -12.40 13.87 -8.11
CA SER A 128 -13.29 14.70 -7.30
C SER A 128 -14.02 13.87 -6.24
N GLU A 129 -14.53 14.52 -5.19
CA GLU A 129 -15.36 13.84 -4.18
C GLU A 129 -16.62 13.21 -4.81
N GLU A 130 -17.20 13.86 -5.81
CA GLU A 130 -18.35 13.33 -6.55
C GLU A 130 -17.99 12.04 -7.29
N GLU A 131 -16.85 12.01 -7.99
CA GLU A 131 -16.36 10.81 -8.66
C GLU A 131 -16.03 9.69 -7.68
N LEU A 132 -15.44 10.03 -6.52
CA LEU A 132 -15.12 9.07 -5.48
C LEU A 132 -16.39 8.44 -4.86
N ALA A 133 -17.50 9.18 -4.83
CA ALA A 133 -18.77 8.71 -4.32
C ALA A 133 -19.62 7.93 -5.35
N LYS A 134 -19.25 7.97 -6.64
CA LYS A 134 -20.00 7.25 -7.70
C LYS A 134 -19.87 5.75 -7.54
N ASN A 135 -20.96 5.04 -7.84
CA ASN A 135 -21.04 3.58 -7.89
C ASN A 135 -20.68 2.87 -6.57
N LEU A 136 -20.82 3.56 -5.42
CA LEU A 136 -20.67 2.94 -4.12
C LEU A 136 -21.92 2.13 -3.75
N ASP A 137 -21.70 0.89 -3.36
CA ASP A 137 -22.76 0.08 -2.79
C ASP A 137 -23.17 0.66 -1.43
N PRO A 138 -24.48 0.83 -1.16
CA PRO A 138 -24.93 1.27 0.14
C PRO A 138 -24.51 0.27 1.20
N LYS A 139 -23.67 0.70 2.16
CA LYS A 139 -23.47 -0.07 3.39
C LYS A 139 -24.78 -0.02 4.17
N GLY A 140 -25.49 -1.14 4.23
CA GLY A 140 -26.68 -1.28 5.07
C GLY A 140 -26.40 -0.80 6.50
N SER A 141 -27.44 -0.34 7.20
CA SER A 141 -27.30 0.12 8.58
C SER A 141 -26.63 -0.96 9.42
N ARG A 142 -25.51 -0.63 10.07
CA ARG A 142 -24.99 -1.46 11.16
C ARG A 142 -26.05 -1.42 12.26
N ASN A 143 -26.82 -2.49 12.41
CA ASN A 143 -27.61 -2.71 13.61
C ASN A 143 -26.62 -2.70 14.79
N ARG A 144 -26.65 -1.63 15.58
CA ARG A 144 -25.92 -1.53 16.84
C ARG A 144 -26.74 -2.19 17.93
#